data_AF-A0A1M6XZC5-F1
#
_entry.id   AF-A0A1M6XZC5-F1
#
_cell.length_a   1.000
_cell.length_b   1.000
_cell.length_c   1.000
_cell.angle_alpha   90.00
_cell.angle_beta   90.00
_cell.angle_gamma   90.00
#
_symmetry.space_group_name_H-M   'P 1'
#
loop_
_entity.id
_entity.type
_entity.pdbx_description
1 polymer ?
#
loop_
_entity_poly.entity_id
_entity_poly.type
_entity_poly.pdbx_seq_one_letter_code
_entity_poly.pdbx_strand_id
1 'polypeptide(L)' 'MSGTSPVAHTTENEIKFLNELGMFTGIDATKETLLEGYLVGAMRRSDWGAMDRTKVLHHARTLHANAGHP' A
#
# COMPACT_ATOMS: atom_id res chain seq x y z
N MET A 1 -2.71 -20.35 24.62
CA MET A 1 -2.15 -19.04 24.25
C MET A 1 -2.07 -19.01 22.74
N SER A 2 -3.03 -18.36 22.07
CA SER A 2 -3.02 -18.27 20.61
C SER A 2 -1.97 -17.25 20.22
N GLY A 3 -0.77 -17.72 19.89
CA GLY A 3 0.28 -16.90 19.32
C GLY A 3 -0.20 -16.36 17.99
N THR A 4 -0.63 -15.11 17.94
CA THR A 4 -0.71 -14.39 16.68
C THR A 4 0.71 -14.21 16.20
N SER A 5 1.18 -15.15 15.36
CA SER A 5 2.38 -14.94 14.55
C SER A 5 2.30 -13.52 13.98
N PRO A 6 3.34 -12.69 14.10
CA PRO A 6 3.34 -11.41 13.41
C PRO A 6 3.15 -11.75 11.94
N VAL A 7 2.02 -11.34 11.37
CA VAL A 7 1.79 -11.49 9.93
C VAL A 7 2.99 -10.83 9.30
N ALA A 8 3.89 -11.64 8.72
CA ALA A 8 5.05 -11.10 8.05
C ALA A 8 4.49 -10.11 7.03
N HIS A 9 4.79 -8.82 7.17
CA HIS A 9 4.46 -7.84 6.17
C HIS A 9 5.33 -8.18 4.95
N THR A 10 4.81 -9.07 4.11
CA THR A 10 5.42 -9.48 2.86
C THR A 10 5.02 -8.48 1.78
N THR A 11 5.81 -8.45 0.71
CA THR A 11 5.48 -7.68 -0.50
C THR A 11 4.06 -7.97 -1.01
N GLU A 12 3.62 -9.21 -0.93
CA GLU A 12 2.30 -9.64 -1.42
C GLU A 12 1.16 -9.09 -0.55
N ASN A 13 1.34 -9.10 0.77
CA ASN A 13 0.37 -8.51 1.69
C ASN A 13 0.24 -7.00 1.47
N GLU A 14 1.35 -6.31 1.25
CA GLU A 14 1.36 -4.87 0.95
C GLU A 14 0.68 -4.56 -0.39
N ILE A 15 0.94 -5.37 -1.42
CA ILE A 15 0.26 -5.24 -2.73
C ILE A 15 -1.24 -5.46 -2.58
N LYS A 16 -1.66 -6.47 -1.81
CA LYS A 16 -3.07 -6.73 -1.54
C LYS A 16 -3.72 -5.55 -0.83
N PHE A 17 -3.06 -5.00 0.19
CA PHE A 17 -3.51 -3.79 0.88
C PHE A 17 -3.71 -2.62 -0.07
N LEU A 18 -2.77 -2.37 -0.99
CA LEU A 18 -2.88 -1.30 -2.00
C LEU A 18 -4.06 -1.51 -2.97
N ASN A 19 -4.36 -2.76 -3.33
CA ASN A 19 -5.50 -3.07 -4.18
C ASN A 19 -6.84 -2.79 -3.48
N GLU A 20 -6.92 -3.11 -2.19
CA GLU A 20 -8.10 -2.93 -1.33
C GLU A 20 -8.17 -1.53 -0.70
N LEU A 21 -7.18 -0.67 -0.96
CA LEU A 21 -7.12 0.69 -0.45
C LEU A 21 -8.36 1.48 -0.88
N GLY A 22 -9.03 2.09 0.09
CA GLY A 22 -10.27 2.83 -0.11
C GLY A 22 -11.56 1.98 -0.05
N MET A 23 -11.49 0.64 -0.05
CA MET A 23 -12.71 -0.19 0.04
C MET A 23 -13.32 -0.22 1.44
N PHE A 24 -12.49 -0.08 2.47
CA PHE A 24 -12.90 -0.25 3.88
C PHE A 24 -12.71 1.01 4.72
N THR A 25 -12.28 2.10 4.11
CA THR A 25 -12.06 3.35 4.83
C THR A 25 -13.37 4.11 4.87
N GLY A 26 -13.97 4.31 6.05
CA GLY A 26 -15.05 5.28 6.27
C GLY A 26 -14.58 6.74 6.15
N ILE A 27 -13.56 6.97 5.32
CA ILE A 27 -12.87 8.23 5.10
C ILE A 27 -13.30 8.71 3.72
N ASP A 28 -13.74 9.97 3.63
CA ASP A 28 -14.18 10.60 2.39
C ASP A 28 -12.96 11.04 1.55
N ALA A 29 -12.11 10.08 1.21
CA ALA A 29 -10.91 10.28 0.40
C ALA A 29 -10.95 9.34 -0.80
N THR A 30 -10.59 9.88 -1.97
CA THR A 30 -10.49 9.06 -3.19
C THR A 30 -9.32 8.09 -3.07
N LYS A 31 -9.42 6.96 -3.77
CA LYS A 31 -8.32 5.99 -3.87
C LYS A 31 -7.02 6.64 -4.37
N GLU A 32 -7.14 7.63 -5.26
CA GLU A 32 -6.02 8.46 -5.73
C GLU A 32 -5.31 9.19 -4.56
N THR A 33 -6.07 9.95 -3.75
CA THR A 33 -5.53 10.69 -2.60
C THR A 33 -4.85 9.75 -1.59
N LEU A 34 -5.45 8.58 -1.35
CA LEU A 34 -4.88 7.57 -0.45
C LEU A 34 -3.58 6.98 -1.00
N LEU A 35 -3.51 6.72 -2.31
CA LEU A 35 -2.30 6.22 -2.97
C LEU A 35 -1.19 7.28 -3.02
N GLU A 36 -1.54 8.56 -3.18
CA GLU A 36 -0.56 9.66 -3.11
C GLU A 36 0.07 9.73 -1.72
N GLY A 37 -0.75 9.74 -0.66
CA GLY A 37 -0.28 9.71 0.73
C GLY A 37 0.58 8.49 1.02
N TYR A 38 0.19 7.32 0.50
CA TYR A 38 0.98 6.10 0.59
C TYR A 38 2.36 6.27 -0.07
N LEU A 39 2.42 6.78 -1.30
CA LEU A 39 3.69 6.98 -2.02
C LEU A 39 4.62 7.95 -1.29
N VAL A 40 4.09 9.04 -0.74
CA VAL A 40 4.86 9.99 0.07
C VAL A 40 5.44 9.32 1.33
N GLY A 41 4.62 8.55 2.04
CA GLY A 41 5.07 7.80 3.23
C GLY A 41 6.09 6.72 2.89
N ALA A 42 5.85 5.96 1.83
CA ALA A 42 6.73 4.90 1.36
C ALA A 42 8.09 5.43 0.89
N MET A 43 8.15 6.61 0.26
CA MET A 43 9.42 7.25 -0.11
C MET A 43 10.28 7.63 1.10
N ARG A 44 9.65 7.94 2.24
CA ARG A 44 10.35 8.27 3.50
C ARG A 44 10.70 7.05 4.35
N ARG A 45 10.15 5.88 4.01
CA ARG A 45 10.40 4.62 4.72
C ARG A 45 11.83 4.16 4.45
N SER A 46 12.66 4.19 5.48
CA SER A 46 14.06 3.72 5.44
C SER A 46 14.18 2.21 5.61
N ASP A 47 13.27 1.58 6.36
CA ASP A 47 13.25 0.15 6.62
C ASP A 47 12.03 -0.53 5.98
N TRP A 48 12.32 -1.47 5.10
CA TRP A 48 11.34 -2.27 4.36
C TRP A 48 11.29 -3.72 4.84
N GLY A 49 12.15 -4.10 5.79
CA GLY A 49 12.29 -5.48 6.24
C GLY A 49 12.54 -6.43 5.07
N ALA A 50 11.70 -7.45 4.94
CA ALA A 50 11.76 -8.44 3.86
C ALA A 50 10.95 -8.04 2.61
N MET A 51 10.35 -6.85 2.58
CA MET A 51 9.57 -6.39 1.43
C MET A 51 10.45 -5.88 0.29
N ASP A 52 10.03 -6.18 -0.94
CA ASP A 52 10.61 -5.60 -2.13
C ASP A 52 10.00 -4.21 -2.36
N ARG A 53 10.74 -3.20 -1.90
CA ARG A 53 10.43 -1.78 -2.09
C ARG A 53 10.10 -1.44 -3.54
N THR A 54 10.89 -1.94 -4.48
CA THR A 54 10.74 -1.59 -5.90
C THR A 54 9.43 -2.13 -6.42
N LYS A 55 9.11 -3.38 -6.10
CA LYS A 55 7.85 -4.02 -6.52
C LYS A 55 6.63 -3.33 -5.92
N VAL A 56 6.68 -2.98 -4.63
CA VAL A 56 5.57 -2.27 -3.95
C VAL A 56 5.39 -0.87 -4.53
N LEU A 57 6.45 -0.08 -4.66
CA LEU A 57 6.36 1.29 -5.19
C LEU A 57 5.94 1.30 -6.66
N HIS A 58 6.42 0.36 -7.46
CA HIS A 58 5.98 0.20 -8.84
C HIS A 58 4.48 -0.08 -8.90
N HIS A 59 3.99 -1.03 -8.09
CA HIS A 59 2.56 -1.35 -8.03
C HIS A 59 1.70 -0.16 -7.59
N ALA A 60 2.11 0.54 -6.52
CA ALA A 60 1.41 1.73 -6.03
C ALA A 60 1.33 2.84 -7.09
N ARG A 61 2.42 3.08 -7.85
CA ARG A 61 2.45 4.05 -8.95
C ARG A 61 1.52 3.66 -10.10
N THR A 62 1.50 2.38 -10.48
CA THR A 62 0.60 1.87 -11.52
C THR A 62 -0.86 2.04 -11.11
N LEU A 63 -1.21 1.73 -9.85
CA LEU A 63 -2.55 1.96 -9.32
C LEU A 63 -2.92 3.44 -9.32
N HIS A 64 -2.00 4.32 -8.92
CA HIS A 64 -2.24 5.76 -8.89
C HIS A 64 -2.50 6.32 -10.29
N ALA A 65 -1.70 5.93 -11.28
CA ALA A 65 -1.88 6.34 -12.68
C ALA A 65 -3.24 5.90 -13.24
N ASN A 66 -3.73 4.73 -12.83
CA ASN A 66 -5.04 4.22 -13.24
C ASN A 66 -6.21 4.86 -12.48
N ALA A 67 -5.98 5.33 -11.24
CA ALA A 67 -7.02 5.96 -10.42
C ALA A 67 -7.32 7.40 -10.85
N GLY A 68 -6.34 8.10 -11.46
CA GLY A 68 -6.51 9.46 -11.99
C GLY A 68 -7.09 9.54 -13.41
N HIS A 69 -7.43 8.41 -14.04
CA HIS A 69 -8.17 8.38 -15.30
C HIS A 69 -9.63 8.01 -15.04
N PRO A 70 -10.59 8.96 -15.14
CA PRO A 70 -12.02 8.67 -15.13
C PRO A 70 -12.50 7.93 -16.40
#